data_AF-A0A957MXF9-F1
#
_entry.id   AF-A0A957MXF9-F1
#
_cell.length_a   1.000
_cell.length_b   1.000
_cell.length_c   1.000
_cell.angle_alpha   90.00
_cell.angle_beta   90.00
_cell.angle_gamma   90.00
#
_symmetry.space_group_name_H-M   'P 1'
#
loop_
_entity.id
_entity.type
_entity.pdbx_description
1 polymer ?
#
loop_
_entity_poly.entity_id
_entity_poly.type
_entity_poly.pdbx_seq_one_letter_code
_entity_poly.pdbx_strand_id
1 'polypeptide(L)'
;YGNTLMGLACHKPFDPADNYAIIYFAPQPRAVTQVVNPDNMDEEVGYGETGRVLLTSLTHEFFMPRFPERDVCERERPCDAYPWDGVRNVRPYETAKTGKVTVGVY
;
A
#
# COMPACT_ATOMS: atom_id res chain seq x y z
N TYR A 1 7.46 6.01 -12.26
CA TYR A 1 6.46 6.31 -11.21
C TYR A 1 7.04 5.87 -9.88
N GLY A 2 7.22 6.77 -8.92
CA GLY A 2 7.46 6.36 -7.54
C GLY A 2 6.10 6.09 -6.90
N ASN A 3 5.87 4.86 -6.44
CA ASN A 3 4.66 4.55 -5.68
C ASN A 3 4.83 5.06 -4.23
N THR A 4 3.73 5.24 -3.51
CA THR A 4 3.67 5.70 -2.11
C THR A 4 4.62 4.97 -1.17
N LEU A 5 4.96 3.72 -1.49
CA LEU A 5 5.71 2.82 -0.61
C LEU A 5 7.20 2.81 -0.93
N MET A 6 7.59 3.27 -2.13
CA MET A 6 8.98 3.39 -2.55
C MET A 6 9.69 4.43 -1.68
N GLY A 7 10.56 3.93 -0.79
CA GLY A 7 11.38 4.73 0.12
C GLY A 7 10.94 4.67 1.60
N LEU A 8 9.76 4.10 1.89
CA LEU A 8 9.23 3.99 3.24
C LEU A 8 9.08 2.53 3.70
N ALA A 9 8.57 1.65 2.83
CA ALA A 9 8.19 0.30 3.22
C ALA A 9 9.32 -0.73 3.02
N CYS A 10 9.41 -1.69 3.95
CA CYS A 10 10.30 -2.83 3.81
C CYS A 10 9.68 -3.87 2.87
N HIS A 11 10.48 -4.48 2.00
CA HIS A 11 10.00 -5.57 1.15
C HIS A 11 10.05 -6.89 1.91
N LYS A 12 9.07 -7.78 1.67
CA LYS A 12 9.12 -9.16 2.16
C LYS A 12 10.36 -9.86 1.58
N PRO A 13 11.09 -10.68 2.36
CA PRO A 13 12.08 -11.60 1.80
C PRO A 13 11.48 -12.44 0.68
N PHE A 14 12.26 -12.72 -0.36
CA PHE A 14 11.79 -13.51 -1.50
C PHE A 14 11.32 -14.90 -1.08
N ASP A 15 10.11 -15.25 -1.49
CA ASP A 15 9.52 -16.57 -1.32
C ASP A 15 8.93 -17.02 -2.66
N PRO A 16 9.34 -18.19 -3.21
CA PRO A 16 8.75 -18.74 -4.43
C PRO A 16 7.22 -18.87 -4.39
N ALA A 17 6.63 -19.06 -3.21
CA ALA A 17 5.18 -19.14 -3.03
C ALA A 17 4.46 -17.83 -3.40
N ASP A 18 5.16 -16.69 -3.39
CA ASP A 18 4.59 -15.38 -3.73
C ASP A 18 4.53 -15.11 -5.25
N ASN A 19 4.96 -16.06 -6.09
CA ASN A 19 4.95 -15.94 -7.55
C ASN A 19 5.56 -14.62 -8.05
N TYR A 20 6.73 -14.26 -7.50
CA TYR A 20 7.47 -13.03 -7.83
C TYR A 20 6.74 -11.72 -7.52
N ALA A 21 5.66 -11.76 -6.74
CA ALA A 21 4.96 -10.55 -6.36
C ALA A 21 5.84 -9.66 -5.47
N ILE A 22 5.71 -8.36 -5.68
CA ILE A 22 6.37 -7.36 -4.85
C ILE A 22 5.43 -7.02 -3.70
N ILE A 23 5.87 -7.35 -2.49
CA ILE A 23 5.10 -7.20 -1.25
C ILE A 23 5.85 -6.23 -0.34
N TYR A 24 5.14 -5.21 0.12
CA TYR A 24 5.67 -4.18 1.00
C TYR A 24 4.95 -4.18 2.34
N PHE A 25 5.69 -3.93 3.40
CA PHE A 25 5.16 -3.74 4.76
C PHE A 25 5.58 -2.35 5.27
N ALA A 26 4.61 -1.56 5.72
CA ALA A 26 4.88 -0.22 6.24
C ALA A 26 5.66 -0.30 7.58
N PRO A 27 6.58 0.65 7.86
CA PRO A 27 7.38 0.65 9.08
C PRO A 27 6.55 1.17 10.27
N GLN A 28 5.73 0.29 10.85
CA GLN A 28 4.95 0.63 12.04
C GLN A 28 5.86 0.86 13.26
N PRO A 29 5.50 1.78 14.18
CA PRO A 29 4.27 2.60 14.16
C PRO A 29 4.40 3.92 13.38
N ARG A 30 5.55 4.19 12.75
CA ARG A 30 5.82 5.48 12.10
C ARG A 30 4.95 5.73 10.86
N ALA A 31 4.62 4.65 10.16
CA ALA A 31 3.70 4.66 9.04
C ALA A 31 2.81 3.41 9.09
N VAL A 32 1.51 3.61 9.01
CA VAL A 32 0.50 2.55 8.97
C VAL A 32 -0.24 2.65 7.65
N THR A 33 -0.29 1.54 6.91
CA THR A 33 -1.04 1.43 5.67
C THR A 33 -2.28 0.57 5.88
N GLN A 34 -3.41 1.06 5.39
CA GLN A 34 -4.64 0.28 5.28
C GLN A 34 -5.04 0.21 3.80
N VAL A 35 -5.69 -0.88 3.40
CA VAL A 35 -6.24 -1.05 2.05
C VAL A 35 -7.75 -1.01 2.17
N VAL A 36 -8.37 0.03 1.61
CA VAL A 36 -9.78 0.35 1.86
C VAL A 36 -10.59 0.43 0.57
N ASN A 37 -11.90 0.28 0.70
CA ASN A 37 -12.83 0.50 -0.39
C ASN A 37 -12.73 1.98 -0.85
N PRO A 38 -12.44 2.27 -2.13
CA PRO A 38 -12.29 3.65 -2.62
C PRO A 38 -13.58 4.48 -2.53
N ASP A 39 -14.75 3.82 -2.57
CA ASP A 39 -16.06 4.49 -2.47
C ASP A 39 -16.51 4.64 -1.01
N ASN A 40 -15.94 3.86 -0.09
CA ASN A 40 -16.17 3.94 1.35
C ASN A 40 -14.89 3.63 2.14
N MET A 41 -14.10 4.66 2.43
CA MET A 41 -12.77 4.49 3.05
C MET A 41 -12.80 4.02 4.52
N ASP A 42 -13.97 3.88 5.13
CA ASP A 42 -14.13 3.29 6.48
C ASP A 42 -14.19 1.75 6.45
N GLU A 43 -14.27 1.16 5.26
CA GLU A 43 -14.27 -0.29 5.04
C GLU A 43 -12.91 -0.76 4.54
N GLU A 44 -12.24 -1.62 5.31
CA GLU A 44 -11.05 -2.34 4.82
C GLU A 44 -11.47 -3.48 3.89
N VAL A 45 -10.73 -3.67 2.80
CA VAL A 45 -10.96 -4.79 1.88
C VAL A 45 -10.40 -6.10 2.48
N GLY A 46 -10.88 -7.25 1.98
CA GLY A 46 -10.38 -8.56 2.37
C GLY A 46 -8.94 -8.83 1.93
N TYR A 47 -8.31 -9.87 2.48
CA TYR A 47 -6.99 -10.32 2.03
C TYR A 47 -7.03 -10.82 0.58
N GLY A 48 -6.08 -10.36 -0.24
CA GLY A 48 -6.04 -10.61 -1.67
C GLY A 48 -6.99 -9.73 -2.49
N GLU A 49 -7.82 -8.90 -1.85
CA GLU A 49 -8.71 -7.97 -2.55
C GLU A 49 -8.00 -6.66 -2.85
N THR A 50 -8.37 -6.05 -3.98
CA THR A 50 -7.82 -4.74 -4.39
C THR A 50 -8.60 -3.62 -3.72
N GLY A 51 -7.88 -2.69 -3.10
CA GLY A 51 -8.44 -1.43 -2.61
C GLY A 51 -7.45 -0.28 -2.74
N ARG A 52 -7.88 0.91 -2.29
CA ARG A 52 -7.05 2.11 -2.27
C ARG A 52 -6.19 2.14 -1.01
N VAL A 53 -4.95 2.58 -1.15
CA VAL A 53 -4.03 2.74 -0.02
C VAL A 53 -4.42 3.96 0.80
N LEU A 54 -4.52 3.78 2.11
CA LEU A 54 -4.69 4.82 3.10
C LEU A 54 -3.45 4.85 4.00
N LEU A 55 -2.71 5.96 4.02
CA LEU A 55 -1.49 6.11 4.80
C LEU A 55 -1.75 6.97 6.04
N THR A 56 -1.35 6.46 7.20
CA THR A 56 -1.24 7.24 8.43
C THR A 56 0.22 7.39 8.81
N SER A 57 0.71 8.62 8.82
CA SER A 57 2.08 8.94 9.27
C SER A 57 2.04 9.45 10.71
N LEU A 58 2.88 8.89 11.55
CA LEU A 58 2.99 9.21 12.97
C LEU A 58 4.46 9.27 13.39
N THR A 59 5.05 10.44 13.35
CA THR A 59 6.37 10.72 13.92
C THR A 59 6.24 11.72 15.06
N HIS A 60 7.35 12.00 15.75
CA HIS A 60 7.36 12.97 16.85
C HIS A 60 7.04 14.39 16.36
N GLU A 61 7.42 14.71 15.13
CA GLU A 61 7.27 16.02 14.50
C GLU A 61 6.00 16.17 13.66
N PHE A 62 5.37 15.05 13.24
CA PHE A 62 4.32 15.08 12.25
C PHE A 62 3.28 13.97 12.46
N PHE A 63 2.01 14.37 12.40
CA PHE A 63 0.88 13.45 12.40
C PHE A 63 -0.07 13.77 11.25
N MET A 64 -0.26 12.79 10.36
CA MET A 64 -1.22 12.87 9.25
C MET A 64 -2.00 11.57 9.19
N PRO A 65 -3.22 11.53 9.74
CA PRO A 65 -4.06 10.35 9.73
C PRO A 65 -4.76 10.18 8.39
N ARG A 66 -4.93 8.92 7.98
CA ARG A 66 -5.89 8.49 6.96
C ARG A 66 -5.77 9.27 5.64
N PHE A 67 -4.54 9.51 5.18
CA PHE A 67 -4.27 10.18 3.91
C PHE A 67 -4.56 9.24 2.72
N PRO A 68 -5.51 9.56 1.83
CA PRO A 68 -5.83 8.72 0.67
C PRO A 68 -4.77 8.86 -0.42
N GLU A 69 -3.98 7.82 -0.59
CA GLU A 69 -2.87 7.80 -1.53
C GLU A 69 -3.36 7.66 -2.97
N ARG A 70 -2.46 7.86 -3.94
CA ARG A 70 -2.78 7.74 -5.38
C ARG A 70 -2.55 6.32 -5.91
N ASP A 71 -2.49 5.35 -5.02
CA ASP A 71 -2.21 3.95 -5.33
C ASP A 71 -3.37 3.05 -4.93
N VAL A 72 -3.58 2.00 -5.73
CA VAL A 72 -4.32 0.81 -5.35
C VAL A 72 -3.39 -0.38 -5.25
N CYS A 73 -3.74 -1.33 -4.39
CA CYS A 73 -2.96 -2.53 -4.16
C CYS A 73 -3.87 -3.64 -3.64
N GLU A 74 -3.35 -4.86 -3.62
CA GLU A 74 -3.97 -5.99 -2.93
C GLU A 74 -3.56 -5.99 -1.46
N ARG A 75 -4.49 -6.24 -0.53
CA ARG A 75 -4.17 -6.39 0.89
C ARG A 75 -3.45 -7.71 1.13
N GLU A 76 -2.25 -7.65 1.69
CA GLU A 76 -1.42 -8.83 1.97
C GLU A 76 -1.49 -9.22 3.44
N ARG A 77 -1.40 -10.53 3.71
CA ARG A 77 -1.38 -11.06 5.07
C ARG A 77 -0.06 -10.71 5.78
N PRO A 78 -0.06 -10.64 7.12
CA PRO A 78 1.16 -10.55 7.91
C PRO A 78 2.14 -11.69 7.61
N CYS A 79 3.42 -11.45 7.88
CA CYS A 79 4.46 -12.49 7.84
C CYS A 79 5.30 -12.47 9.13
N ASP A 80 6.15 -13.48 9.32
CA ASP A 80 6.93 -13.63 10.57
C ASP A 80 7.79 -12.40 10.92
N ALA A 81 8.33 -11.71 9.90
CA ALA A 81 9.14 -10.51 10.09
C ALA A 81 8.28 -9.25 10.36
N TYR A 82 7.05 -9.23 9.87
CA TYR A 82 6.15 -8.08 9.88
C TYR A 82 4.74 -8.53 10.30
N PRO A 83 4.41 -8.50 11.61
CA PRO A 83 3.16 -9.05 12.16
C PRO A 83 1.94 -8.14 11.92
N TRP A 84 1.94 -7.36 10.85
CA TRP A 84 0.85 -6.49 10.41
C TRP A 84 0.65 -6.61 8.91
N ASP A 85 -0.45 -6.07 8.40
CA ASP A 85 -0.82 -6.21 7.00
C ASP A 85 0.19 -5.55 6.05
N GLY A 86 0.42 -6.22 4.93
CA GLY A 86 1.22 -5.72 3.83
C GLY A 86 0.35 -5.26 2.67
N VAL A 87 1.03 -4.84 1.61
CA VAL A 87 0.43 -4.44 0.34
C VAL A 87 1.17 -5.09 -0.81
N ARG A 88 0.43 -5.68 -1.74
CA ARG A 88 0.95 -6.43 -2.89
C ARG A 88 0.54 -5.74 -4.20
N ASN A 89 1.38 -5.82 -5.23
CA ASN A 89 1.05 -5.41 -6.60
C ASN A 89 0.58 -3.95 -6.73
N VAL A 90 1.29 -3.04 -6.07
CA VAL A 90 0.96 -1.61 -6.01
C VAL A 90 0.97 -0.98 -7.40
N ARG A 91 -0.11 -0.26 -7.74
CA ARG A 91 -0.32 0.37 -9.05
C ARG A 91 -1.09 1.68 -8.92
N PRO A 92 -0.98 2.60 -9.89
CA PRO A 92 -1.70 3.88 -9.85
C PRO A 92 -3.22 3.69 -9.71
N TYR A 93 -3.83 4.50 -8.86
CA TYR A 93 -5.28 4.62 -8.76
C TYR A 93 -5.80 5.47 -9.93
N GLU A 94 -6.48 4.83 -10.87
CA GLU A 94 -7.08 5.50 -12.02
C GLU A 94 -8.55 5.85 -11.74
N THR A 95 -8.90 7.12 -11.92
CA THR A 95 -10.28 7.60 -11.98
C THR A 95 -10.61 8.07 -13.40
N ALA A 96 -11.91 8.16 -13.73
CA ALA A 96 -12.36 8.69 -15.02
C ALA A 96 -11.82 10.10 -15.33
N LYS A 97 -11.41 10.88 -14.31
CA LYS A 97 -10.84 12.23 -14.45
C LYS A 97 -9.33 12.26 -14.65
N THR A 98 -8.59 11.24 -14.22
CA THR A 98 -7.11 11.21 -14.29
C THR A 98 -6.58 10.66 -15.61
N GLY A 99 -7.41 9.96 -16.40
CA GLY A 99 -6.98 9.30 -17.64
C GLY A 99 -6.00 8.15 -17.39
N LYS A 100 -5.49 7.54 -18.46
CA LYS A 100 -4.48 6.46 -18.40
C LYS A 100 -3.15 7.05 -17.91
N VAL A 101 -2.66 6.59 -16.76
CA VAL A 101 -1.39 7.10 -16.20
C VAL A 101 -0.22 6.41 -16.89
N THR A 102 0.52 7.13 -17.72
CA THR A 102 1.76 6.60 -18.33
C THR A 102 2.86 6.53 -17.29
N VAL A 103 3.33 5.31 -17.00
CA VAL A 103 4.45 5.07 -16.08
C VAL A 103 5.76 5.07 -16.88
N GLY A 104 6.54 6.14 -16.75
CA GLY A 104 7.94 6.15 -17.18
C GLY A 104 8.83 5.40 -16.17
N VAL A 105 9.72 4.56 -16.68
CA VAL A 105 10.87 3.99 -15.95
C VAL A 105 12.10 4.74 -16.44
N TYR A 106 12.84 5.37 -15.52
CA TYR A 106 14.15 5.97 -15.82
C TYR A 106 15.25 4.98 -15.49
#